data_AF-A0A940FXP9-F1
#
_entry.id   AF-A0A940FXP9-F1
#
_cell.length_a   1.000
_cell.length_b   1.000
_cell.length_c   1.000
_cell.angle_alpha   90.00
_cell.angle_beta   90.00
_cell.angle_gamma   90.00
#
_symmetry.space_group_name_H-M   'P 1'
#
loop_
_entity.id
_entity.type
_entity.pdbx_description
1 polymer ?
#
loop_
_entity_poly.entity_id
_entity_poly.type
_entity_poly.pdbx_seq_one_letter_code
_entity_poly.pdbx_strand_id
1 'polypeptide(L)'
;MRLTAFLLLAGCIHVSARTVSQTITFSGKDVTLKEVFTAVESQTDYGIVYDYSWLDDTKPITIKAVDKPLKEFLAEAFKSQPLEFSIDGKTVIVKKKIADATPKLDLITNDANPIKGVIRDAEGNPLGGINIVIKGTKKGVVSDA
;
A
#
# COMPACT_ATOMS: atom_id res chain seq x y z
N MET A 1 -2.99 -46.46 30.04
CA MET A 1 -2.31 -45.15 30.12
C MET A 1 -1.71 -44.65 28.80
N ARG A 2 -1.29 -45.51 27.86
CA ARG A 2 -0.79 -45.07 26.53
C ARG A 2 -1.90 -44.66 25.56
N LEU A 3 -3.04 -45.38 25.55
CA LEU A 3 -4.15 -45.11 24.64
C LEU A 3 -4.88 -43.79 24.95
N THR A 4 -4.97 -43.43 26.22
CA THR A 4 -5.59 -42.18 26.67
C THR A 4 -4.80 -40.96 26.20
N ALA A 5 -3.47 -41.05 26.12
CA ALA A 5 -2.64 -39.97 25.58
C ALA A 5 -2.85 -39.77 24.08
N PHE A 6 -3.00 -40.86 23.31
CA PHE A 6 -3.31 -40.78 21.87
C PHE A 6 -4.69 -40.19 21.60
N LEU A 7 -5.70 -40.56 22.40
CA LEU A 7 -7.06 -40.02 22.26
C LEU A 7 -7.13 -38.51 22.59
N LEU A 8 -6.36 -38.07 23.60
CA LEU A 8 -6.29 -36.66 24.00
C LEU A 8 -5.54 -35.82 22.94
N LEU A 9 -4.46 -36.36 22.36
CA LEU A 9 -3.71 -35.71 21.30
C LEU A 9 -4.52 -35.59 20.00
N ALA A 10 -5.30 -36.62 19.66
CA ALA A 10 -6.20 -36.59 18.49
C ALA A 10 -7.34 -35.57 18.65
N GLY A 11 -7.86 -35.37 19.87
CA GLY A 11 -8.87 -34.36 20.17
C GLY A 11 -8.36 -32.91 20.06
N CYS A 12 -7.10 -32.67 20.44
CA CYS A 12 -6.50 -31.32 20.39
C CYS A 12 -6.19 -30.83 18.95
N ILE A 13 -6.07 -31.73 17.97
CA ILE A 13 -5.78 -31.38 16.58
C ILE A 13 -7.02 -30.85 15.83
N HIS A 14 -8.22 -31.04 16.36
CA HIS A 14 -9.46 -30.59 15.72
C HIS A 14 -9.85 -29.14 16.07
N VAL A 15 -8.88 -28.29 16.44
CA VAL A 15 -9.08 -26.84 16.56
C VAL A 15 -8.85 -26.18 15.21
N SER A 16 -9.83 -26.30 14.31
CA SER A 16 -9.88 -25.44 13.13
C SER A 16 -10.30 -24.04 13.57
N ALA A 17 -9.35 -23.11 13.61
CA ALA A 17 -9.65 -21.69 13.77
C ALA A 17 -10.35 -21.17 12.50
N ARG A 18 -11.67 -21.41 12.38
CA ARG A 18 -12.52 -20.59 11.52
C ARG A 18 -12.65 -19.24 12.20
N THR A 19 -11.73 -18.33 11.88
CA THR A 19 -11.86 -16.92 12.25
C THR A 19 -13.22 -16.45 11.73
N VAL A 20 -14.15 -16.14 12.62
CA VAL A 20 -15.50 -15.65 12.29
C VAL A 20 -15.34 -14.29 11.63
N SER A 21 -15.10 -14.31 10.33
CA SER A 21 -14.96 -13.13 9.49
C SER A 21 -16.29 -12.99 8.79
N GLN A 22 -17.09 -12.01 9.19
CA GLN A 22 -18.34 -11.74 8.50
C GLN A 22 -18.02 -11.39 7.04
N THR A 23 -18.71 -12.04 6.11
CA THR A 23 -18.58 -11.74 4.69
C THR A 23 -19.48 -10.56 4.35
N ILE A 24 -19.02 -9.73 3.43
CA ILE A 24 -19.76 -8.59 2.92
C ILE A 24 -19.88 -8.67 1.41
N THR A 25 -21.07 -8.36 0.92
CA THR A 25 -21.32 -8.22 -0.51
C THR A 25 -21.72 -6.78 -0.78
N PHE A 26 -20.88 -6.06 -1.52
CA PHE A 26 -21.10 -4.67 -1.84
C PHE A 26 -20.48 -4.34 -3.19
N SER A 27 -21.26 -3.71 -4.06
CA SER A 27 -20.81 -3.28 -5.37
C SER A 27 -21.27 -1.85 -5.59
N GLY A 28 -20.32 -0.93 -5.70
CA GLY A 28 -20.58 0.49 -5.87
C GLY A 28 -19.51 1.13 -6.75
N LYS A 29 -19.94 2.00 -7.67
CA LYS A 29 -19.04 2.82 -8.50
C LYS A 29 -19.16 4.27 -8.03
N ASP A 30 -18.02 4.90 -7.81
CA ASP A 30 -17.93 6.28 -7.33
C ASP A 30 -18.66 6.52 -5.99
N VAL A 31 -18.58 5.55 -5.07
CA VAL A 31 -19.25 5.64 -3.77
C VAL A 31 -18.39 6.35 -2.75
N THR A 32 -19.04 7.07 -1.84
CA THR A 32 -18.36 7.72 -0.71
C THR A 32 -17.98 6.69 0.36
N LEU A 33 -16.92 6.96 1.13
CA LEU A 33 -16.56 6.10 2.27
C LEU A 33 -17.69 6.01 3.30
N LYS A 34 -18.50 7.07 3.43
CA LYS A 34 -19.68 7.07 4.32
C LYS A 34 -20.70 6.01 3.93
N GLU A 35 -20.99 5.86 2.63
CA GLU A 35 -21.90 4.82 2.14
C GLU A 35 -21.32 3.43 2.35
N VAL A 36 -20.01 3.27 2.17
CA VAL A 36 -19.30 2.02 2.44
C VAL A 36 -19.40 1.65 3.92
N PHE A 37 -19.19 2.61 4.83
CA PHE A 37 -19.34 2.40 6.27
C PHE A 37 -20.77 2.03 6.64
N THR A 38 -21.76 2.72 6.06
CA THR A 38 -23.18 2.41 6.29
C THR A 38 -23.53 0.99 5.81
N ALA A 39 -23.01 0.57 4.66
CA ALA A 39 -23.21 -0.77 4.15
C ALA A 39 -22.55 -1.85 5.03
N VAL A 40 -21.38 -1.54 5.60
CA VAL A 40 -20.68 -2.40 6.56
C VAL A 40 -21.47 -2.53 7.86
N GLU A 41 -21.90 -1.42 8.46
CA GLU A 41 -22.69 -1.43 9.70
C GLU A 41 -24.06 -2.11 9.53
N SER A 42 -24.62 -2.09 8.31
CA SER A 42 -25.89 -2.75 8.00
C SER A 42 -25.74 -4.28 7.80
N GLN A 43 -24.62 -4.73 7.22
CA GLN A 43 -24.39 -6.15 6.94
C GLN A 43 -23.61 -6.87 8.04
N THR A 44 -22.95 -6.13 8.92
CA THR A 44 -22.03 -6.66 9.94
C THR A 44 -22.37 -6.11 11.32
N ASP A 45 -22.01 -6.83 12.37
CA ASP A 45 -22.23 -6.41 13.77
C ASP A 45 -21.07 -5.53 14.28
N TYR A 46 -20.32 -4.92 13.36
CA TYR A 46 -19.17 -4.07 13.67
C TYR A 46 -19.59 -2.61 13.72
N GLY A 47 -19.22 -1.91 14.79
CA GLY A 47 -19.35 -0.46 14.86
C GLY A 47 -18.15 0.23 14.21
N ILE A 48 -18.35 1.34 13.51
CA ILE A 48 -17.26 2.09 12.89
C ILE A 48 -17.09 3.44 13.57
N VAL A 49 -15.89 3.72 14.06
CA VAL A 49 -15.50 5.00 14.66
C VAL A 49 -14.56 5.73 13.73
N TYR A 50 -14.97 6.93 13.30
CA TYR A 50 -14.20 7.79 12.42
C TYR A 50 -14.42 9.26 12.77
N ASP A 51 -13.45 10.10 12.42
CA ASP A 51 -13.57 11.56 12.54
C ASP A 51 -14.14 12.15 11.24
N TYR A 52 -15.16 12.99 11.36
CA TYR A 52 -15.82 13.62 10.20
C TYR A 52 -14.86 14.49 9.40
N SER A 53 -13.90 15.17 10.05
CA SER A 53 -12.93 16.03 9.37
C SER A 53 -11.95 15.25 8.49
N TRP A 54 -11.94 13.92 8.57
CA TRP A 54 -11.09 13.08 7.73
C TRP A 54 -11.79 12.58 6.48
N LEU A 55 -13.13 12.67 6.41
CA LEU A 55 -13.89 12.24 5.23
C LEU A 55 -13.79 13.28 4.10
N ASP A 56 -13.63 14.57 4.40
CA ASP A 56 -13.48 15.62 3.39
C ASP A 56 -12.24 15.45 2.48
N ASP A 57 -11.17 14.84 3.01
CA ASP A 57 -9.93 14.55 2.27
C ASP A 57 -10.03 13.26 1.42
N THR A 58 -11.15 12.53 1.50
CA THR A 58 -11.27 11.21 0.86
C THR A 58 -11.87 11.30 -0.53
N LYS A 59 -11.38 10.45 -1.43
CA LYS A 59 -11.87 10.38 -2.80
C LYS A 59 -12.98 9.33 -2.90
N PRO A 60 -13.95 9.50 -3.81
CA PRO A 60 -14.90 8.43 -4.11
C PRO A 60 -14.14 7.19 -4.58
N ILE A 61 -14.59 6.02 -4.13
CA ILE A 61 -13.97 4.73 -4.47
C ILE A 61 -14.94 3.88 -5.27
N THR A 62 -14.38 3.08 -6.17
CA THR A 62 -15.11 2.04 -6.87
C THR A 62 -14.65 0.70 -6.32
N ILE A 63 -15.57 -0.04 -5.70
CA ILE A 63 -15.26 -1.33 -5.10
C ILE A 63 -16.34 -2.34 -5.48
N LYS A 64 -15.89 -3.55 -5.82
CA LYS A 64 -16.76 -4.69 -6.11
C LYS A 64 -16.31 -5.87 -5.25
N ALA A 65 -17.09 -6.19 -4.24
CA ALA A 65 -16.87 -7.31 -3.35
C ALA A 65 -18.10 -8.22 -3.33
N VAL A 66 -17.85 -9.51 -3.49
CA VAL A 66 -18.87 -10.57 -3.45
C VAL A 66 -18.37 -11.62 -2.47
N ASP A 67 -19.12 -11.82 -1.37
CA ASP A 67 -18.81 -12.74 -0.28
C ASP A 67 -17.35 -12.62 0.24
N LYS A 68 -16.86 -11.37 0.36
CA LYS A 68 -15.47 -11.12 0.77
C LYS A 68 -15.39 -10.93 2.29
N PRO A 69 -14.35 -11.42 2.99
CA PRO A 69 -14.16 -11.15 4.41
C PRO A 69 -14.08 -9.64 4.69
N LEU A 70 -14.76 -9.16 5.74
CA LEU A 70 -14.81 -7.74 6.10
C LEU A 70 -13.41 -7.09 6.16
N LYS A 71 -12.43 -7.77 6.77
CA LYS A 71 -11.05 -7.27 6.87
C LYS A 71 -10.42 -7.03 5.49
N GLU A 72 -10.65 -7.93 4.54
CA GLU A 72 -10.11 -7.80 3.18
C GLU A 72 -10.86 -6.72 2.40
N PHE A 73 -12.17 -6.63 2.58
CA PHE A 73 -12.98 -5.56 2.00
C PHE A 73 -12.53 -4.18 2.46
N LEU A 74 -12.35 -3.99 3.78
CA LEU A 74 -11.83 -2.74 4.33
C LEU A 74 -10.40 -2.48 3.84
N ALA A 75 -9.53 -3.48 3.80
CA ALA A 75 -8.17 -3.31 3.27
C ALA A 75 -8.16 -2.82 1.81
N GLU A 76 -9.09 -3.30 0.98
CA GLU A 76 -9.25 -2.83 -0.39
C GLU A 76 -9.84 -1.42 -0.45
N ALA A 77 -10.87 -1.12 0.34
CA ALA A 77 -11.51 0.19 0.40
C ALA A 77 -10.55 1.30 0.88
N PHE A 78 -9.66 0.98 1.82
CA PHE A 78 -8.68 1.92 2.38
C PHE A 78 -7.36 1.99 1.59
N LYS A 79 -7.12 1.08 0.62
CA LYS A 79 -5.84 0.98 -0.11
C LYS A 79 -5.45 2.27 -0.84
N SER A 80 -6.44 2.98 -1.39
CA SER A 80 -6.24 4.21 -2.18
C SER A 80 -6.56 5.48 -1.40
N GLN A 81 -6.73 5.38 -0.07
CA GLN A 81 -7.14 6.49 0.78
C GLN A 81 -6.00 6.92 1.72
N PRO A 82 -5.97 8.20 2.15
CA PRO A 82 -5.03 8.70 3.15
C PRO A 82 -5.39 8.25 4.59
N LEU A 83 -6.12 7.14 4.73
CA LEU A 83 -6.68 6.65 5.98
C LEU A 83 -6.23 5.20 6.22
N GLU A 84 -6.06 4.84 7.48
CA GLU A 84 -5.77 3.49 7.94
C GLU A 84 -6.90 3.03 8.87
N PHE A 85 -7.18 1.73 8.90
CA PHE A 85 -8.16 1.15 9.80
C PHE A 85 -7.48 0.18 10.77
N SER A 86 -8.02 0.07 11.97
CA SER A 86 -7.69 -0.96 12.95
C SER A 86 -8.98 -1.60 13.44
N ILE A 87 -8.95 -2.91 13.68
CA ILE A 87 -10.11 -3.63 14.21
C ILE A 87 -9.76 -3.99 15.65
N ASP A 88 -10.50 -3.39 16.59
CA ASP A 88 -10.39 -3.69 18.02
C ASP A 88 -11.70 -4.34 18.49
N GLY A 89 -11.66 -5.67 18.65
CA GLY A 89 -12.85 -6.48 18.95
C GLY A 89 -13.91 -6.38 17.84
N LYS A 90 -15.02 -5.70 18.14
CA LYS A 90 -16.14 -5.43 17.22
C LYS A 90 -16.17 -3.98 16.73
N THR A 91 -15.12 -3.20 16.97
CA THR A 91 -15.06 -1.79 16.55
C THR A 91 -13.99 -1.60 15.51
N VAL A 92 -14.35 -0.98 14.38
CA VAL A 92 -13.41 -0.54 13.35
C VAL A 92 -13.04 0.91 13.64
N ILE A 93 -11.79 1.15 14.02
CA ILE A 93 -11.25 2.47 14.28
C ILE A 93 -10.55 2.94 13.01
N VAL A 94 -11.07 4.00 12.39
CA VAL A 94 -10.44 4.68 11.27
C VAL A 94 -9.55 5.78 11.82
N LYS A 95 -8.32 5.89 11.33
CA LYS A 95 -7.36 6.93 11.68
C LYS A 95 -6.72 7.49 10.43
N LYS A 96 -6.25 8.75 10.47
CA LYS A 96 -5.39 9.26 9.40
C LYS A 96 -4.18 8.35 9.29
N LYS A 97 -3.91 7.89 8.07
CA LYS A 97 -2.68 7.18 7.77
C LYS A 97 -1.59 8.20 8.01
N ILE A 98 -0.87 8.04 9.11
CA ILE A 98 0.41 8.70 9.27
C ILE A 98 1.20 8.13 8.11
N ALA A 99 1.38 8.93 7.06
CA ALA A 99 2.36 8.58 6.08
C ALA A 99 3.62 8.38 6.91
N ASP A 100 4.09 7.14 6.99
CA ASP A 100 5.51 6.93 7.16
C ASP A 100 6.13 7.84 6.10
N ALA A 101 6.59 9.00 6.58
CA ALA A 101 7.57 9.81 5.92
C ALA A 101 8.93 9.16 6.18
N THR A 102 9.02 7.83 6.23
CA THR A 102 9.99 7.26 5.32
C THR A 102 9.34 7.44 3.95
N PRO A 103 9.80 8.37 3.10
CA PRO A 103 9.74 8.05 1.70
C PRO A 103 10.16 6.58 1.65
N LYS A 104 9.29 5.72 1.13
CA LYS A 104 9.82 4.79 0.17
C LYS A 104 10.62 5.70 -0.74
N LEU A 105 11.92 5.81 -0.46
CA LEU A 105 12.87 5.48 -1.46
C LEU A 105 12.28 4.21 -2.06
N ASP A 106 11.40 4.39 -3.06
CA ASP A 106 11.77 3.91 -4.36
C ASP A 106 13.27 4.10 -4.36
N LEU A 107 13.96 2.99 -4.09
CA LEU A 107 15.26 2.80 -4.65
C LEU A 107 14.95 3.08 -6.11
N ILE A 108 15.07 4.35 -6.49
CA ILE A 108 15.53 4.77 -7.78
C ILE A 108 16.86 4.03 -7.77
N THR A 109 16.78 2.77 -8.20
CA THR A 109 17.85 2.09 -8.87
C THR A 109 18.44 3.20 -9.71
N ASN A 110 19.73 3.41 -9.51
CA ASN A 110 20.45 4.44 -10.22
C ASN A 110 20.41 4.07 -11.71
N ASP A 111 19.27 4.26 -12.36
CA ASP A 111 19.11 4.64 -13.73
C ASP A 111 19.58 6.09 -13.79
N ALA A 112 20.84 6.27 -13.39
CA ALA A 112 21.68 7.35 -13.82
C ALA A 112 21.76 7.18 -15.33
N ASN A 113 20.72 7.65 -16.02
CA ASN A 113 20.63 7.60 -17.45
C ASN A 113 21.91 8.30 -17.95
N PRO A 114 22.87 7.56 -18.52
CA PRO A 114 24.19 8.11 -18.75
C PRO A 114 24.03 9.25 -19.76
N ILE A 115 24.39 10.47 -19.35
CA ILE A 115 24.36 11.63 -20.24
C ILE A 115 25.48 11.42 -21.27
N LYS A 116 25.08 11.23 -22.53
CA LYS A 116 26.01 11.07 -23.67
C LYS A 116 26.07 12.36 -24.46
N GLY A 117 27.26 12.71 -24.95
CA GLY A 117 27.51 13.86 -25.82
C GLY A 117 28.84 13.68 -26.55
N VAL A 118 29.02 14.43 -27.64
CA VAL A 118 30.27 14.44 -28.43
C VAL A 118 30.85 15.84 -28.37
N ILE A 119 32.14 15.95 -28.09
CA ILE A 119 32.88 17.21 -28.07
C ILE A 119 33.53 17.39 -29.44
N ARG A 120 33.30 18.53 -30.09
CA ARG A 120 33.86 18.84 -31.41
C ARG A 120 34.70 20.11 -31.37
N ASP A 121 35.73 20.18 -32.23
CA ASP A 121 36.50 21.40 -32.48
C ASP A 121 35.75 22.37 -33.42
N ALA A 122 36.40 23.50 -33.76
CA ALA A 122 35.85 24.50 -34.67
C ALA A 122 35.69 24.00 -36.13
N GLU A 123 36.38 22.92 -36.49
CA GLU A 123 36.36 22.28 -37.81
C GLU A 123 35.40 21.07 -37.86
N GLY A 124 34.79 20.70 -36.72
CA GLY A 124 33.79 19.65 -36.58
C GLY A 124 34.33 18.27 -36.17
N ASN A 125 35.63 18.12 -35.90
CA ASN A 125 36.26 16.84 -35.55
C ASN A 125 36.06 16.50 -34.05
N PRO A 126 35.83 15.22 -33.69
CA PRO A 126 35.68 14.81 -32.30
C PRO A 126 37.00 14.93 -31.52
N LEU A 127 36.91 15.41 -30.27
CA LEU A 127 38.06 15.58 -29.38
C LEU A 127 38.00 14.65 -28.16
N GLY A 128 38.97 13.74 -28.09
CA GLY A 128 39.25 12.90 -26.91
C GLY A 128 40.19 13.59 -25.92
N GLY A 129 40.16 13.17 -24.65
CA GLY A 129 41.05 13.66 -23.60
C GLY A 129 40.63 14.96 -22.91
N ILE A 130 39.40 15.43 -23.15
CA ILE A 130 38.86 16.66 -22.53
C ILE A 130 38.23 16.31 -21.18
N ASN A 131 38.48 17.14 -20.17
CA ASN A 131 37.88 16.97 -18.83
C ASN A 131 36.53 17.72 -18.74
N ILE A 132 35.45 16.98 -18.50
CA ILE A 132 34.08 17.49 -18.39
C ILE A 132 33.65 17.45 -16.92
N VAL A 133 33.36 18.61 -16.32
CA VAL A 133 32.99 18.72 -14.90
C VAL A 133 31.60 19.34 -14.77
N ILE A 134 30.76 18.77 -13.90
CA ILE A 134 29.44 19.36 -13.60
C ILE A 134 29.64 20.58 -12.71
N LYS A 135 29.22 21.75 -13.20
CA LYS A 135 29.36 23.05 -12.51
C LYS A 135 28.87 22.97 -11.06
N GLY A 136 29.73 23.36 -10.12
CA GLY A 136 29.42 23.33 -8.68
C GLY A 136 29.68 21.97 -7.99
N THR A 137 30.20 20.98 -8.70
CA THR A 137 30.55 19.66 -8.13
C THR A 137 32.01 19.31 -8.43
N LYS A 138 32.53 18.29 -7.72
CA LYS A 138 33.83 17.66 -8.02
C LYS A 138 33.68 16.44 -8.97
N LYS A 139 32.48 16.20 -9.51
CA LYS A 139 32.20 15.08 -10.39
C LYS A 139 32.51 15.47 -11.84
N GLY A 140 33.38 14.69 -12.48
CA GLY A 140 33.72 14.86 -13.88
C GLY A 140 34.12 13.56 -14.54
N VAL A 141 34.22 13.59 -15.87
CA VAL A 141 34.58 12.47 -16.74
C VAL A 141 35.52 12.97 -17.83
N VAL A 142 36.37 12.10 -18.37
CA VAL A 142 37.26 12.40 -19.51
C VAL A 142 36.63 11.84 -20.78
N SER A 143 36.63 12.61 -21.87
CA SER A 143 36.14 12.12 -23.17
C SER A 143 37.08 11.10 -23.80
N ASP A 144 36.51 10.09 -24.45
CA ASP A 144 37.21 9.20 -25.39
C ASP A 144 36.98 9.68 -26.83
N ALA A 145 37.82 9.26 -27.78
CA ALA A 145 37.84 9.78 -29.16
C ALA A 145 36.86 9.06 -30.09
#